data_AF-A0A7W1TT54-F1
#
_entry.id   AF-A0A7W1TT54-F1
#
_cell.length_a   1.000
_cell.length_b   1.000
_cell.length_c   1.000
_cell.angle_alpha   90.00
_cell.angle_beta   90.00
_cell.angle_gamma   90.00
#
_symmetry.space_group_name_H-M   'P 1'
#
loop_
_entity.id
_entity.type
_entity.pdbx_description
1 polymer ?
#
loop_
_entity_poly.entity_id
_entity_poly.type
_entity_poly.pdbx_seq_one_letter_code
_entity_poly.pdbx_strand_id
1 'polypeptide(L)'
;ATLLETAARHHIVLATPMTLLALLRTIAYGWQQQTLAENAEQIREIGRDLYERLSVLVNHLERVGSNIRQAGDAYDQFIGSLEQKVLPAARKFKELGVSTTKVIDTPDLLKLAPRRVTKAELASLPLDGPSNN
;
A
#
# COMPACT_ATOMS: atom_id res chain seq x y z
N ALA A 1 -44.44 20.25 48.65
CA ALA A 1 -43.71 19.85 47.44
C ALA A 1 -43.70 21.03 46.49
N THR A 2 -42.52 21.49 46.10
CA THR A 2 -42.39 22.65 45.21
C THR A 2 -42.86 22.29 43.80
N LEU A 3 -43.38 23.24 43.03
CA LEU A 3 -43.83 23.01 41.64
C LEU A 3 -42.75 22.34 40.77
N LEU A 4 -41.48 22.63 41.07
CA LEU A 4 -40.32 22.03 40.43
C LEU A 4 -40.21 20.50 40.71
N GLU A 5 -40.37 20.07 41.96
CA GLU A 5 -40.35 18.64 42.34
C GLU A 5 -41.54 17.86 41.73
N THR A 6 -42.70 18.50 41.63
CA THR A 6 -43.88 17.88 41.01
C THR A 6 -43.70 17.76 39.49
N ALA A 7 -43.22 18.81 38.82
CA ALA A 7 -42.94 18.78 37.38
C ALA A 7 -41.85 17.74 37.03
N ALA A 8 -40.76 17.69 37.81
CA ALA A 8 -39.68 16.72 37.61
C ALA A 8 -40.15 15.26 37.75
N ARG A 9 -41.03 14.95 38.72
CA ARG A 9 -41.64 13.61 38.86
C ARG A 9 -42.52 13.20 37.68
N HIS A 10 -43.03 14.16 36.92
CA HIS A 10 -43.82 13.92 35.71
C HIS A 10 -43.00 14.06 34.42
N HIS A 11 -41.67 14.11 34.49
CA HIS A 11 -40.79 14.35 33.33
C HIS A 11 -41.05 15.68 32.60
N ILE A 12 -41.59 16.68 33.30
CA ILE A 12 -41.87 18.01 32.77
C ILE A 12 -40.76 18.95 33.24
N VAL A 13 -40.00 19.50 32.30
CA VAL A 13 -38.97 20.52 32.59
C VAL A 13 -39.58 21.90 32.44
N LEU A 14 -39.63 22.66 33.54
CA LEU A 14 -40.00 24.07 33.52
C LEU A 14 -38.83 24.87 32.93
N ALA A 15 -38.95 25.27 31.67
CA ALA A 15 -37.91 25.99 30.95
C ALA A 15 -38.34 27.44 30.66
N THR A 16 -37.43 28.38 30.90
CA THR A 16 -37.51 29.71 30.29
C THR A 16 -37.02 29.64 28.84
N PRO A 17 -37.34 30.61 27.96
CA PRO A 17 -36.85 30.62 26.58
C PRO A 17 -35.32 30.44 26.47
N MET A 18 -34.56 30.99 27.43
CA MET A 18 -33.11 30.79 27.52
C MET A 18 -32.72 29.36 27.88
N THR A 19 -33.38 28.74 28.85
CA THR A 19 -33.09 27.36 29.27
C THR A 19 -33.41 26.36 28.15
N LEU A 20 -34.52 26.57 27.42
CA LEU A 20 -34.88 25.74 26.27
C LEU A 20 -33.82 25.85 25.15
N LEU A 21 -33.40 27.07 24.82
CA LEU A 21 -32.37 27.30 23.82
C LEU A 21 -31.04 26.63 24.21
N ALA A 22 -30.65 26.69 25.49
CA ALA A 22 -29.45 26.03 25.99
C ALA A 22 -29.53 24.50 25.87
N LEU A 23 -30.67 23.89 26.20
CA LEU A 23 -30.88 22.45 26.07
C LEU A 23 -30.85 22.00 24.60
N LEU A 24 -31.55 22.72 23.70
CA LEU A 24 -31.54 22.42 22.27
C LEU A 24 -30.13 22.54 21.67
N ARG A 25 -29.36 23.55 22.08
CA ARG A 25 -27.97 23.71 21.64
C ARG A 25 -27.07 22.58 22.17
N THR A 26 -27.30 22.12 23.39
CA THR A 26 -26.59 20.97 23.98
C THR A 26 -26.91 19.69 23.20
N ILE A 27 -28.16 19.45 22.83
CA ILE A 27 -28.55 18.31 21.99
C ILE A 27 -27.90 18.40 20.60
N ALA A 28 -27.91 19.58 19.98
CA ALA A 28 -27.26 19.79 18.69
C ALA A 28 -25.75 19.51 18.73
N TYR A 29 -25.06 19.97 19.79
CA TYR A 29 -23.66 19.62 20.01
C TYR A 29 -23.47 18.12 20.26
N GLY A 30 -24.37 17.47 21.01
CA GLY A 30 -24.34 16.03 21.25
C GLY A 30 -24.43 15.21 19.96
N TRP A 31 -25.32 15.58 19.03
CA TRP A 31 -25.41 14.94 17.72
C TRP A 31 -24.17 15.18 16.86
N GLN A 32 -23.61 16.39 16.87
CA GLN A 32 -22.37 16.67 16.14
C GLN A 32 -21.21 15.82 16.67
N GLN A 33 -21.11 15.63 17.99
CA GLN A 33 -20.07 14.82 18.63
C GLN A 33 -20.25 13.33 18.33
N GLN A 34 -21.50 12.84 18.35
CA GLN A 34 -21.86 11.47 17.94
C GLN A 34 -21.43 11.20 16.49
N THR A 35 -21.81 12.07 15.55
CA THR A 35 -21.45 11.92 14.13
C THR A 35 -19.93 11.96 13.92
N LEU A 36 -19.21 12.80 14.65
CA LEU A 36 -17.75 12.84 14.59
C LEU A 36 -17.12 11.52 15.08
N ALA A 37 -17.65 10.96 16.16
CA ALA A 37 -17.17 9.68 16.69
C ALA A 37 -17.45 8.52 15.72
N GLU A 38 -18.64 8.46 15.12
CA GLU A 38 -19.01 7.46 14.12
C GLU A 38 -18.12 7.56 12.87
N ASN A 39 -17.88 8.77 12.37
CA ASN A 39 -16.99 8.99 11.23
C ASN A 39 -15.54 8.57 11.54
N ALA A 40 -15.04 8.87 12.74
CA ALA A 40 -13.70 8.47 13.15
C ALA A 40 -13.55 6.94 13.17
N GLU A 41 -14.58 6.23 13.64
CA GLU A 41 -14.59 4.77 13.65
C GLU A 41 -14.60 4.18 12.23
N GLN A 42 -15.43 4.73 11.34
CA GLN A 42 -15.44 4.32 9.93
C GLN A 42 -14.09 4.57 9.24
N ILE A 43 -13.46 5.72 9.49
CA ILE A 43 -12.12 6.02 8.97
C ILE A 43 -11.10 5.01 9.49
N ARG A 44 -11.18 4.63 10.77
CA ARG A 44 -10.29 3.63 11.37
C ARG A 44 -10.47 2.26 10.71
N GLU A 45 -11.69 1.83 10.47
CA GLU A 45 -11.97 0.55 9.81
C GLU A 45 -11.46 0.51 8.37
N ILE A 46 -11.76 1.55 7.58
CA ILE A 46 -11.28 1.68 6.20
C ILE A 46 -9.75 1.76 6.16
N GLY A 47 -9.16 2.51 7.09
CA GLY A 47 -7.70 2.61 7.21
C GLY A 47 -7.04 1.26 7.52
N ARG A 48 -7.65 0.46 8.40
CA ARG A 48 -7.16 -0.89 8.72
C ARG A 48 -7.23 -1.82 7.51
N ASP A 49 -8.36 -1.86 6.80
CA ASP A 49 -8.54 -2.69 5.59
C ASP A 49 -7.54 -2.29 4.50
N LEU A 50 -7.34 -0.99 4.27
CA LEU A 50 -6.35 -0.48 3.33
C LEU A 50 -4.94 -0.94 3.69
N TYR A 51 -4.54 -0.85 4.96
CA TYR A 51 -3.22 -1.25 5.42
C TYR A 51 -2.99 -2.76 5.22
N GLU A 52 -3.99 -3.58 5.53
CA GLU A 52 -3.94 -5.03 5.34
C GLU A 52 -3.76 -5.39 3.85
N ARG A 53 -4.52 -4.74 2.95
CA ARG A 53 -4.38 -4.93 1.50
C ARG A 53 -3.02 -4.47 0.98
N LEU A 54 -2.50 -3.35 1.48
CA LEU A 54 -1.20 -2.83 1.09
C LEU A 54 -0.08 -3.80 1.49
N SER A 55 -0.16 -4.40 2.69
CA SER A 55 0.78 -5.42 3.14
C SER A 55 0.82 -6.63 2.19
N VAL A 56 -0.35 -7.13 1.79
CA VAL A 56 -0.45 -8.23 0.80
C VAL A 56 0.15 -7.82 -0.55
N LEU A 57 -0.11 -6.60 -1.01
CA LEU A 57 0.43 -6.07 -2.27
C LEU A 57 1.96 -6.00 -2.25
N VAL A 58 2.55 -5.52 -1.15
CA VAL A 58 4.02 -5.44 -0.99
C VAL A 58 4.64 -6.84 -1.06
N ASN A 59 4.04 -7.83 -0.38
CA ASN A 59 4.50 -9.22 -0.46
C ASN A 59 4.46 -9.77 -1.90
N HIS A 60 3.42 -9.46 -2.67
CA HIS A 60 3.37 -9.84 -4.09
C HIS A 60 4.47 -9.14 -4.91
N LEU A 61 4.71 -7.86 -4.66
CA LEU A 61 5.74 -7.08 -5.35
C LEU A 61 7.15 -7.63 -5.07
N GLU A 62 7.44 -8.05 -3.84
CA GLU A 62 8.70 -8.70 -3.49
C GLU A 62 8.93 -10.00 -4.25
N ARG A 63 7.88 -10.84 -4.37
CA ARG A 63 7.93 -12.09 -5.13
C ARG A 63 8.18 -11.83 -6.62
N VAL A 64 7.50 -10.85 -7.20
CA VAL A 64 7.74 -10.42 -8.59
C VAL A 64 9.18 -9.97 -8.78
N GLY A 65 9.70 -9.13 -7.88
CA GLY A 65 11.08 -8.68 -7.91
C GLY A 65 12.09 -9.84 -7.82
N SER A 66 11.80 -10.87 -7.02
CA SER A 66 12.62 -12.08 -6.96
C SER A 66 12.62 -12.87 -8.27
N ASN A 67 11.45 -13.09 -8.86
CA ASN A 67 11.33 -13.84 -10.11
C ASN A 67 12.04 -13.14 -11.28
N ILE A 68 11.97 -11.80 -11.32
CA ILE A 68 12.69 -11.00 -12.33
C ILE A 68 14.20 -11.15 -12.16
N ARG A 69 14.72 -11.15 -10.93
CA ARG A 69 16.15 -11.40 -10.67
C ARG A 69 16.56 -12.79 -11.15
N GLN A 70 15.80 -13.82 -10.81
CA GLN A 70 16.08 -15.19 -11.27
C GLN A 70 16.06 -15.32 -12.80
N ALA A 71 15.13 -14.63 -13.47
CA ALA A 71 15.08 -14.59 -14.93
C ALA A 71 16.32 -13.90 -15.51
N GLY A 72 16.78 -12.81 -14.89
CA GLY A 72 18.03 -12.13 -15.24
C GLY A 72 19.25 -13.05 -15.09
N ASP A 73 19.38 -13.73 -13.94
CA ASP A 73 20.48 -14.66 -13.68
C ASP A 73 20.51 -15.82 -14.69
N ALA A 74 19.34 -16.37 -15.04
CA ALA A 74 19.22 -17.42 -16.05
C ALA A 74 19.61 -16.94 -17.45
N TYR A 75 19.24 -15.70 -17.80
CA TYR A 75 19.66 -15.06 -19.04
C TYR A 75 21.18 -14.87 -19.09
N ASP A 76 21.79 -14.37 -18.01
CA ASP A 76 23.24 -14.17 -17.93
C ASP A 76 24.01 -15.50 -18.06
N GLN A 77 23.53 -16.57 -17.41
CA GLN A 77 24.10 -17.92 -17.55
C GLN A 77 24.00 -18.44 -18.99
N PHE A 78 22.86 -18.23 -19.65
CA PHE A 78 22.66 -18.62 -21.04
C PHE A 78 23.65 -17.89 -21.96
N ILE A 79 23.80 -16.58 -21.82
CA ILE A 79 24.76 -15.78 -22.58
C ILE A 79 26.19 -16.26 -22.32
N GLY A 80 26.57 -16.47 -21.06
CA GLY A 80 27.88 -17.01 -20.72
C GLY A 80 28.17 -18.37 -21.38
N SER A 81 27.19 -19.28 -21.40
CA SER A 81 27.32 -20.57 -22.09
C SER A 81 27.41 -20.43 -23.61
N LEU A 82 26.64 -19.52 -24.20
CA LEU A 82 26.70 -19.22 -25.64
C LEU A 82 28.10 -18.72 -26.03
N GLU A 83 28.64 -17.76 -25.27
CA GLU A 83 29.95 -17.16 -25.51
C GLU A 83 31.10 -18.14 -25.31
N GLN A 84 31.04 -18.98 -24.27
CA GLN A 84 32.13 -19.89 -23.93
C GLN A 84 32.12 -21.18 -24.77
N LYS A 85 30.94 -21.69 -25.14
CA LYS A 85 30.83 -23.02 -25.77
C LYS A 85 30.46 -22.94 -27.24
N VAL A 86 29.49 -22.11 -27.60
CA VAL A 86 28.89 -22.11 -28.93
C VAL A 86 29.68 -21.24 -29.90
N LEU A 87 30.03 -20.00 -29.51
CA LEU A 87 30.78 -19.10 -30.39
C LEU A 87 32.17 -19.65 -30.79
N PRO A 88 32.97 -20.28 -29.90
CA PRO A 88 34.25 -20.88 -30.27
C PRO A 88 34.07 -22.09 -31.18
N ALA A 89 33.05 -22.92 -30.93
CA ALA A 89 32.73 -24.05 -31.79
C ALA A 89 32.33 -23.57 -33.20
N ALA A 90 31.49 -22.53 -33.30
CA ALA A 90 31.12 -21.91 -34.57
C ALA A 90 32.33 -21.34 -35.33
N ARG A 91 33.28 -20.70 -34.63
CA ARG A 91 34.54 -20.23 -35.23
C ARG A 91 35.37 -21.39 -35.78
N LYS A 92 35.55 -22.47 -35.01
CA LYS A 92 36.30 -23.66 -35.44
C LYS A 92 35.66 -24.33 -36.67
N PHE A 93 34.33 -24.40 -36.75
CA PHE A 93 33.63 -24.91 -37.94
C PHE A 93 33.89 -24.05 -39.19
N LYS A 94 33.90 -22.72 -39.04
CA LYS A 94 34.26 -21.79 -40.12
C LYS A 94 35.71 -22.00 -40.59
N GLU A 95 36.65 -22.20 -39.66
CA GLU A 95 38.06 -22.50 -39.97
C GLU A 95 38.24 -23.83 -40.72
N LEU A 96 37.38 -24.82 -40.46
CA LEU A 96 37.38 -26.12 -41.13
C LEU A 96 36.69 -26.11 -42.52
N GLY A 97 36.39 -24.92 -43.05
CA GLY A 97 35.83 -24.77 -44.41
C GLY A 97 34.32 -24.97 -44.52
N VAL A 98 33.63 -25.21 -43.41
CA VAL A 98 32.16 -25.28 -43.38
C VAL A 98 31.61 -23.86 -43.48
N SER A 99 31.30 -23.45 -44.71
CA SER A 99 30.81 -22.10 -45.03
C SER A 99 29.30 -22.05 -44.84
N THR A 100 28.84 -21.45 -43.74
CA THR A 100 27.43 -21.06 -43.56
C THR A 100 27.22 -19.64 -44.11
N THR A 101 26.18 -19.45 -44.92
CA THR A 101 25.78 -18.17 -45.52
C THR A 101 25.20 -17.17 -44.50
N LYS A 102 24.85 -17.60 -43.28
CA LYS A 102 24.29 -16.72 -42.25
C LYS A 102 25.35 -16.37 -41.20
N VAL A 103 25.64 -15.08 -41.06
CA VAL A 103 26.40 -14.51 -39.95
C VAL A 103 25.53 -14.59 -38.70
N ILE A 104 26.07 -15.13 -37.61
CA ILE A 104 25.41 -15.08 -36.30
C ILE A 104 25.69 -13.68 -35.75
N ASP A 105 24.70 -12.79 -35.83
CA ASP A 105 24.78 -11.48 -35.19
C ASP A 105 24.77 -11.64 -33.67
N THR A 106 25.61 -10.85 -32.99
CA THR A 106 25.60 -10.77 -31.53
C THR A 106 24.24 -10.21 -31.10
N PRO A 107 23.43 -10.96 -30.33
CA PRO A 107 22.13 -10.46 -29.90
C PRO A 107 22.31 -9.23 -29.00
N ASP A 108 21.40 -8.26 -29.12
CA ASP A 108 21.35 -7.09 -28.25
C ASP A 108 21.11 -7.57 -26.81
N LEU A 109 22.09 -7.34 -25.93
CA LEU A 109 22.08 -7.86 -24.57
C LEU A 109 21.14 -7.00 -23.72
N LEU A 110 20.02 -7.59 -23.29
CA LEU A 110 19.07 -6.94 -22.40
C LEU A 110 19.72 -6.70 -21.04
N LYS A 111 20.15 -5.45 -20.76
CA LYS A 111 20.59 -5.04 -19.42
C LYS A 111 19.38 -4.88 -18.51
N LEU A 112 18.94 -5.97 -17.90
CA LEU A 112 17.87 -5.95 -16.92
C LEU A 112 18.41 -5.49 -15.56
N ALA A 113 18.55 -4.17 -15.36
CA ALA A 113 18.82 -3.62 -14.03
C ALA A 113 17.47 -3.41 -13.31
N PRO A 114 17.06 -4.28 -12.36
CA PRO A 114 15.82 -4.08 -11.63
C PRO A 114 15.93 -2.78 -10.82
N ARG A 115 15.09 -1.79 -11.14
CA ARG A 115 14.99 -0.53 -10.40
C ARG A 115 14.51 -0.86 -8.97
N ARG A 116 15.39 -0.68 -7.98
CA ARG A 116 15.04 -0.86 -6.57
C ARG A 116 14.09 0.26 -6.15
N VAL A 117 12.93 -0.09 -5.60
CA VAL A 117 12.07 0.87 -4.90
C VAL A 117 12.87 1.40 -3.71
N THR A 118 13.35 2.63 -3.81
CA THR A 118 14.25 3.26 -2.83
C THR A 118 13.54 4.30 -1.97
N LYS A 119 12.21 4.44 -2.09
CA LYS A 119 11.48 5.41 -1.28
C LYS A 119 11.27 4.87 0.14
N ALA A 120 12.15 5.29 1.05
CA ALA A 120 12.04 5.12 2.49
C ALA A 120 10.77 5.73 3.11
N GLU A 121 10.01 6.52 2.34
CA GLU A 121 8.75 7.15 2.79
C GLU A 121 7.62 6.15 3.09
N LEU A 122 7.69 4.91 2.59
CA LEU A 122 6.73 3.85 2.99
C LEU A 122 6.93 3.38 4.43
N ALA A 123 8.13 3.57 5.00
CA ALA A 123 8.47 3.17 6.36
C ALA A 123 8.18 4.26 7.41
N SER A 124 7.89 5.50 6.98
CA SER A 124 7.77 6.66 7.88
C SER A 124 6.35 7.22 8.00
N LEU A 125 5.30 6.42 7.72
CA LEU A 125 3.94 6.81 8.08
C LEU A 125 3.87 6.96 9.61
N PRO A 126 3.63 8.18 10.14
CA PRO A 126 3.56 8.38 11.58
C PRO A 126 2.42 7.54 12.16
N LEU A 127 2.74 6.65 13.10
CA LEU A 127 1.78 5.82 13.82
C LEU A 127 1.26 6.50 15.10
N ASP A 128 1.30 7.83 15.18
CA ASP A 128 0.76 8.55 16.33
C ASP A 128 -0.75 8.69 16.18
N GLY A 129 -1.47 7.67 16.68
CA GLY A 129 -2.84 7.86 17.13
C GLY A 129 -2.88 8.93 18.23
N PRO A 130 -3.96 9.74 18.31
CA PRO A 130 -4.04 10.82 19.27
C PRO A 130 -3.88 10.25 20.69
N SER A 131 -2.83 10.70 21.40
CA SER A 131 -2.65 10.45 22.82
C SER A 131 -3.80 11.12 23.58
N ASN A 132 -4.72 10.31 24.10
CA ASN A 132 -5.80 10.80 24.94
C ASN A 132 -5.22 11.18 26.31
N ASN A 133 -5.33 12.47 26.66
CA ASN A 133 -5.10 13.01 28.00
C ASN A 133 -6.29 13.88 28.36
#